data_AF-A0AAE3J2U6-F1
#
_entry.id   AF-A0AAE3J2U6-F1
#
_cell.length_a   1.000
_cell.length_b   1.000
_cell.length_c   1.000
_cell.angle_alpha   90.00
_cell.angle_beta   90.00
_cell.angle_gamma   90.00
#
_symmetry.space_group_name_H-M   'P 1'
#
loop_
_entity.id
_entity.type
_entity.pdbx_description
1 polymer ?
#
loop_
_entity_poly.entity_id
_entity_poly.type
_entity_poly.pdbx_seq_one_letter_code
_entity_poly.pdbx_strand_id
1 'polypeptide(L)'
;MRSRRRSFFVKKGFRIMDVLATGTITITRRPKGEAPQWVRQAWVGLTLPCHPYVGFPDAGLDRGVVSGAPVERNDYGFSVPQAEAIYALGAARRSEAARWWKSQGFPQPGQCFGFSEECVDPKSVKGVQRQVIRPYESLDHCGTADRD
;
A
#
# COMPACT_ATOMS: atom_id res chain seq x y z
N MET A 1 6.65 -43.74 15.80
CA MET A 1 6.86 -42.35 15.39
C MET A 1 5.52 -41.69 15.08
N ARG A 2 4.98 -40.89 16.00
CA ARG A 2 3.69 -40.19 15.81
C ARG A 2 3.98 -38.71 15.51
N SER A 3 3.60 -38.30 14.30
CA SER A 3 3.73 -36.93 13.78
C SER A 3 2.90 -35.95 14.62
N ARG A 4 3.54 -34.93 15.18
CA ARG A 4 2.90 -33.88 15.99
C ARG A 4 2.24 -32.87 15.05
N ARG A 5 0.90 -32.86 15.04
CA ARG A 5 0.08 -31.77 14.47
C ARG A 5 0.39 -30.47 15.23
N ARG A 6 0.89 -29.44 14.54
CA ARG A 6 0.93 -28.08 15.09
C ARG A 6 -0.46 -27.47 14.94
N SER A 7 -1.23 -27.49 16.02
CA SER A 7 -2.43 -26.66 16.14
C SER A 7 -2.01 -25.20 16.23
N PHE A 8 -2.33 -24.41 15.21
CA PHE A 8 -2.25 -22.95 15.29
C PHE A 8 -3.49 -22.45 16.03
N PHE A 9 -3.28 -21.99 17.26
CA PHE A 9 -4.29 -21.40 18.10
C PHE A 9 -4.42 -19.92 17.71
N VAL A 10 -5.49 -19.55 17.01
CA VAL A 10 -5.79 -18.14 16.68
C VAL A 10 -6.34 -17.47 17.93
N LYS A 11 -5.53 -16.63 18.59
CA LYS A 11 -5.97 -15.79 19.71
C LYS A 11 -6.61 -14.49 19.19
N LYS A 12 -7.77 -14.19 19.79
CA LYS A 12 -8.48 -12.90 19.80
C LYS A 12 -7.54 -11.68 19.89
N GLY A 13 -7.80 -10.69 19.06
CA GLY A 13 -7.17 -9.36 19.10
C GLY A 13 -6.77 -8.87 17.72
N PHE A 14 -7.74 -8.48 16.88
CA PHE A 14 -7.48 -7.92 15.55
C PHE A 14 -6.85 -6.52 15.71
N ARG A 15 -5.51 -6.46 15.78
CA ARG A 15 -4.77 -5.22 15.56
C ARG A 15 -4.71 -5.00 14.05
N ILE A 16 -5.15 -3.84 13.58
CA ILE A 16 -5.09 -3.38 12.17
C ILE A 16 -3.63 -3.32 11.63
N MET A 17 -2.63 -3.56 12.48
CA MET A 17 -1.20 -3.37 12.20
C MET A 17 -0.53 -4.48 11.37
N ASP A 18 -1.19 -5.62 11.13
CA ASP A 18 -0.62 -6.72 10.33
C ASP A 18 -1.63 -7.24 9.29
N VAL A 19 -2.19 -6.35 8.46
CA VAL A 19 -2.82 -6.84 7.23
C VAL A 19 -1.69 -7.34 6.33
N LEU A 20 -1.45 -8.66 6.35
CA LEU A 20 -0.46 -9.28 5.48
C LEU A 20 -0.75 -8.91 4.02
N ALA A 21 0.29 -8.60 3.26
CA ALA A 21 0.19 -8.37 1.82
C ALA A 21 -0.12 -9.69 1.11
N THR A 22 -1.40 -10.05 1.08
CA THR A 22 -1.91 -11.29 0.48
C THR A 22 -2.31 -11.12 -0.97
N GLY A 23 -2.39 -9.88 -1.47
CA GLY A 23 -2.67 -9.55 -2.85
C GLY A 23 -1.40 -9.44 -3.69
N THR A 24 -1.54 -9.48 -5.02
CA THR A 24 -0.45 -9.20 -5.97
C THR A 24 -0.93 -8.37 -7.15
N ILE A 25 -0.06 -7.49 -7.64
CA ILE A 25 -0.28 -6.63 -8.81
C ILE A 25 0.97 -6.61 -9.69
N THR A 26 0.82 -6.38 -11.00
CA THR A 26 1.95 -6.12 -11.90
C THR A 26 1.87 -4.73 -12.50
N ILE A 27 2.94 -3.96 -12.36
CA ILE A 27 3.04 -2.60 -12.89
C ILE A 27 3.37 -2.66 -14.37
N THR A 28 2.52 -2.13 -15.25
CA THR A 28 2.73 -2.12 -16.72
C THR A 28 2.99 -0.74 -17.30
N ARG A 29 2.67 0.32 -16.56
CA ARG A 29 2.97 1.69 -16.98
C ARG A 29 3.74 2.43 -15.89
N ARG A 30 4.41 3.50 -16.28
CA ARG A 30 5.15 4.36 -15.36
C ARG A 30 4.17 5.02 -14.37
N PRO A 31 4.31 4.80 -13.05
CA PRO A 31 3.47 5.46 -12.06
C PRO A 31 3.65 6.98 -12.09
N LYS A 32 2.61 7.72 -11.71
CA LYS A 32 2.70 9.17 -11.41
C LYS A 32 3.46 9.39 -10.09
N GLY A 33 3.91 10.62 -9.84
CA GLY A 33 4.57 11.02 -8.59
C GLY A 33 5.86 11.80 -8.79
N GLU A 34 6.43 12.25 -7.67
CA GLU A 34 7.55 13.19 -7.61
C GLU A 34 8.93 12.55 -7.82
N ALA A 35 9.04 11.24 -7.61
CA ALA A 35 10.31 10.54 -7.79
C ALA A 35 10.84 10.76 -9.23
N PRO A 36 12.17 10.83 -9.43
CA PRO A 36 12.76 10.97 -10.74
C PRO A 36 12.21 9.95 -11.75
N GLN A 37 12.13 10.35 -13.02
CA GLN A 37 11.53 9.50 -14.05
C GLN A 37 12.14 8.10 -14.11
N TRP A 38 13.47 7.99 -14.00
CA TRP A 38 14.18 6.72 -14.05
C TRP A 38 13.83 5.81 -12.86
N VAL A 39 13.60 6.38 -11.66
CA VAL A 39 13.13 5.65 -10.47
C VAL A 39 11.72 5.12 -10.70
N ARG A 40 10.81 5.96 -11.22
CA ARG A 40 9.43 5.55 -11.49
C ARG A 40 9.35 4.50 -12.59
N GLN A 41 10.18 4.62 -13.62
CA GLN A 41 10.28 3.64 -14.70
C GLN A 41 10.77 2.27 -14.19
N ALA A 42 11.61 2.25 -13.17
CA ALA A 42 12.11 1.03 -12.55
C ALA A 42 11.03 0.21 -11.83
N TRP A 43 9.78 0.66 -11.76
CA TRP A 43 8.65 -0.18 -11.32
C TRP A 43 8.06 -1.02 -12.44
N VAL A 44 8.19 -0.60 -13.70
CA VAL A 44 7.50 -1.23 -14.84
C VAL A 44 8.00 -2.65 -15.08
N GLY A 45 7.08 -3.60 -15.15
CA GLY A 45 7.36 -5.03 -15.27
C GLY A 45 7.59 -5.75 -13.94
N LEU A 46 7.47 -5.07 -12.79
CA LEU A 46 7.52 -5.76 -11.49
C LEU A 46 6.15 -6.24 -11.06
N THR A 47 6.12 -7.45 -10.50
CA THR A 47 5.00 -7.96 -9.71
C THR A 47 5.27 -7.66 -8.24
N LEU A 48 4.35 -6.96 -7.59
CA LEU A 48 4.48 -6.48 -6.21
C LEU A 48 3.39 -7.12 -5.33
N PRO A 49 3.72 -7.49 -4.09
CA PRO A 49 2.71 -7.84 -3.10
C PRO A 49 1.95 -6.58 -2.66
N CYS A 50 0.65 -6.68 -2.46
CA CYS A 50 -0.17 -5.56 -2.00
C CYS A 50 -1.15 -6.02 -0.93
N HIS A 51 -1.71 -5.06 -0.20
CA HIS A 51 -2.81 -5.35 0.71
C HIS A 51 -4.02 -5.92 -0.03
N PRO A 52 -4.87 -6.74 0.64
CA PRO A 52 -6.01 -7.40 0.03
C PRO A 52 -7.17 -6.47 -0.34
N TYR A 53 -6.95 -5.16 -0.37
CA TYR A 53 -7.95 -4.17 -0.71
C TYR A 53 -7.40 -3.12 -1.68
N VAL A 54 -8.29 -2.67 -2.57
CA VAL A 54 -8.10 -1.50 -3.42
C VAL A 54 -9.22 -0.53 -3.09
N GLY A 55 -8.87 0.73 -2.86
CA GLY A 55 -9.81 1.74 -2.40
C GLY A 55 -9.34 3.14 -2.75
N PHE A 56 -10.17 4.12 -2.44
CA PHE A 56 -9.72 5.50 -2.35
C PHE A 56 -8.76 5.62 -1.16
N PRO A 57 -7.70 6.42 -1.26
CA PRO A 57 -6.93 6.76 -0.08
C PRO A 57 -7.86 7.46 0.91
N ASP A 58 -7.91 6.98 2.15
CA ASP A 58 -8.66 7.63 3.22
C ASP A 58 -8.24 9.10 3.28
N ALA A 59 -9.17 9.99 2.90
CA ALA A 59 -9.17 11.43 3.13
C ALA A 59 -7.80 12.16 3.09
N GLY A 60 -7.00 11.97 2.04
CA GLY A 60 -5.80 12.80 1.81
C GLY A 60 -4.55 12.42 2.62
N LEU A 61 -4.43 11.16 3.04
CA LEU A 61 -3.20 10.66 3.69
C LEU A 61 -2.02 10.42 2.75
N ASP A 62 -2.23 10.41 1.43
CA ASP A 62 -1.15 10.28 0.46
C ASP A 62 -0.23 11.50 0.54
N ARG A 63 1.08 11.27 0.58
CA ARG A 63 2.09 12.32 0.63
C ARG A 63 3.09 12.19 -0.52
N GLY A 64 3.52 13.33 -1.04
CA GLY A 64 4.62 13.42 -1.99
C GLY A 64 5.88 12.80 -1.41
N VAL A 65 6.53 11.92 -2.17
CA VAL A 65 7.71 11.17 -1.69
C VAL A 65 8.96 12.03 -1.52
N VAL A 66 8.99 13.21 -2.13
CA VAL A 66 10.08 14.18 -2.00
C VAL A 66 9.63 15.37 -1.15
N SER A 67 8.45 15.93 -1.45
CA SER A 67 7.94 17.12 -0.78
C SER A 67 7.33 16.85 0.59
N GLY A 68 6.83 15.63 0.84
CA GLY A 68 6.00 15.31 2.00
C GLY A 68 4.63 15.98 2.00
N ALA A 69 4.30 16.74 0.95
CA ALA A 69 3.07 17.50 0.82
C ALA A 69 1.88 16.55 0.61
N PRO A 70 0.68 16.86 1.14
CA PRO A 70 -0.52 16.09 0.84
C PRO A 70 -0.77 16.02 -0.66
N VAL A 71 -1.15 14.85 -1.16
CA VAL A 71 -1.53 14.62 -2.54
C VAL A 71 -2.99 14.22 -2.57
N GLU A 72 -3.82 15.04 -3.22
CA GLU A 72 -5.19 14.66 -3.50
C GLU A 72 -5.22 13.56 -4.57
N ARG A 73 -5.87 12.46 -4.23
CA ARG A 73 -6.10 11.35 -5.15
C ARG A 73 -7.59 11.15 -5.32
N ASN A 74 -8.05 11.25 -6.57
CA ASN A 74 -9.44 11.03 -6.96
C ASN A 74 -9.64 9.68 -7.67
N ASP A 75 -8.67 8.77 -7.55
CA ASP A 75 -8.69 7.45 -8.17
C ASP A 75 -8.46 6.32 -7.16
N TYR A 76 -8.87 5.11 -7.54
CA TYR A 76 -8.59 3.89 -6.80
C TYR A 76 -7.09 3.57 -6.86
N GLY A 77 -6.53 3.15 -5.73
CA GLY A 77 -5.12 2.81 -5.60
C GLY A 77 -4.89 1.48 -4.87
N PHE A 78 -3.81 0.80 -5.26
CA PHE A 78 -3.28 -0.35 -4.57
C PHE A 78 -2.23 0.08 -3.55
N SER A 79 -2.35 -0.41 -2.32
CA SER A 79 -1.38 -0.15 -1.25
C SER A 79 -0.35 -1.28 -1.19
N VAL A 80 0.89 -0.94 -1.49
CA VAL A 80 2.04 -1.87 -1.48
C VAL A 80 2.95 -1.51 -0.31
N PRO A 81 3.26 -2.42 0.63
CA PRO A 81 4.21 -2.13 1.71
C PRO A 81 5.56 -1.66 1.17
N GLN A 82 6.07 -0.55 1.69
CA GLN A 82 7.28 0.09 1.14
C GLN A 82 8.49 -0.85 1.18
N ALA A 83 8.64 -1.62 2.26
CA ALA A 83 9.75 -2.56 2.42
C ALA A 83 9.75 -3.63 1.32
N GLU A 84 8.59 -4.22 1.05
CA GLU A 84 8.41 -5.24 0.02
C GLU A 84 8.63 -4.67 -1.40
N ALA A 85 8.13 -3.46 -1.66
CA ALA A 85 8.35 -2.78 -2.94
C ALA A 85 9.85 -2.55 -3.21
N ILE A 86 10.57 -2.01 -2.23
CA ILE A 86 12.00 -1.73 -2.35
C ILE A 86 12.80 -3.03 -2.47
N TYR A 87 12.39 -4.08 -1.76
CA TYR A 87 12.97 -5.41 -1.92
C TYR A 87 12.79 -5.95 -3.36
N ALA A 88 11.59 -5.82 -3.93
CA ALA A 88 11.31 -6.26 -5.30
C ALA A 88 12.18 -5.54 -6.35
N LEU A 89 12.47 -4.25 -6.18
CA LEU A 89 13.45 -3.54 -7.02
C LEU A 89 14.83 -4.18 -6.95
N GLY A 90 15.30 -4.50 -5.74
CA GLY A 90 16.59 -5.16 -5.52
C GLY A 90 16.64 -6.54 -6.17
N ALA A 91 15.62 -7.37 -5.96
CA ALA A 91 15.51 -8.71 -6.52
C ALA A 91 15.50 -8.70 -8.06
N ALA A 92 14.88 -7.67 -8.67
CA ALA A 92 14.86 -7.49 -10.12
C ALA A 92 16.12 -6.82 -10.70
N ARG A 93 17.21 -6.72 -9.92
CA ARG A 93 18.48 -6.07 -10.31
C ARG A 93 18.36 -4.58 -10.66
N ARG A 94 17.34 -3.90 -10.12
CA ARG A 94 17.12 -2.45 -10.27
C ARG A 94 17.69 -1.70 -9.06
N SER A 95 18.93 -2.06 -8.69
CA SER A 95 19.54 -1.67 -7.42
C SER A 95 19.75 -0.17 -7.26
N GLU A 96 19.90 0.56 -8.37
CA GLU A 96 20.02 2.02 -8.34
C GLU A 96 18.72 2.68 -7.85
N ALA A 97 17.57 2.24 -8.34
CA ALA A 97 16.27 2.75 -7.90
C ALA A 97 16.00 2.39 -6.44
N ALA A 98 16.34 1.16 -6.03
CA ALA A 98 16.24 0.74 -4.64
C ALA A 98 17.13 1.60 -3.72
N ARG A 99 18.36 1.94 -4.14
CA ARG A 99 19.25 2.83 -3.39
C ARG A 99 18.69 4.24 -3.29
N TRP A 100 18.09 4.76 -4.36
CA TRP A 100 17.45 6.07 -4.31
C TRP A 100 16.35 6.11 -3.26
N TRP A 101 15.42 5.15 -3.24
CA TRP A 101 14.38 5.09 -2.20
C TRP A 101 14.96 5.06 -0.78
N LYS A 102 16.03 4.27 -0.57
CA LYS A 102 16.73 4.25 0.72
C LYS A 102 17.35 5.60 1.09
N SER A 103 17.95 6.29 0.13
CA SER A 103 18.52 7.64 0.35
C SER A 103 17.46 8.69 0.67
N GLN A 104 16.21 8.47 0.24
CA GLN A 104 15.06 9.32 0.59
C GLN A 104 14.42 8.95 1.93
N GLY A 105 14.99 7.99 2.68
CA GLY A 105 14.49 7.59 4.01
C GLY A 105 13.41 6.51 3.99
N PHE A 106 13.27 5.75 2.90
CA PHE A 106 12.33 4.63 2.79
C PHE A 106 13.03 3.28 2.97
N PRO A 107 12.33 2.24 3.47
CA PRO A 107 10.94 2.23 3.90
C PRO A 107 10.73 2.89 5.26
N GLN A 108 9.54 3.43 5.49
CA GLN A 108 9.06 3.86 6.80
C GLN A 108 8.18 2.76 7.42
N PRO A 109 8.28 2.50 8.74
CA PRO A 109 7.48 1.46 9.39
C PRO A 109 5.98 1.66 9.20
N GLY A 110 5.27 0.60 8.78
CA GLY A 110 3.82 0.61 8.60
C GLY A 110 3.32 1.44 7.41
N GLN A 111 4.21 1.98 6.57
CA GLN A 111 3.84 2.82 5.44
C GLN A 111 3.81 2.03 4.12
N CYS A 112 2.98 2.52 3.19
CA CYS A 112 2.79 1.93 1.87
C CYS A 112 3.17 2.92 0.75
N PHE A 113 3.42 2.39 -0.44
CA PHE A 113 3.35 3.13 -1.69
C PHE A 113 2.00 2.88 -2.35
N GLY A 114 1.35 3.96 -2.81
CA GLY A 114 0.09 3.88 -3.54
C GLY A 114 0.29 3.85 -5.05
N PHE A 115 -0.12 2.77 -5.71
CA PHE A 115 -0.09 2.63 -7.17
C PHE A 115 -1.50 2.77 -7.75
N SER A 116 -1.70 3.67 -8.72
CA SER A 116 -3.01 3.89 -9.34
C SER A 116 -3.39 2.73 -10.26
N GLU A 117 -4.69 2.47 -10.43
CA GLU A 117 -5.17 1.39 -11.30
C GLU A 117 -4.69 1.54 -12.75
N GLU A 118 -4.52 2.77 -13.23
CA GLU A 118 -4.05 3.07 -14.60
C GLU A 118 -2.66 2.50 -14.94
N CYS A 119 -1.83 2.22 -13.92
CA CYS A 119 -0.48 1.69 -14.11
C CYS A 119 -0.35 0.19 -13.84
N VAL A 120 -1.43 -0.46 -13.40
CA VAL A 120 -1.48 -1.89 -13.08
C VAL A 120 -2.13 -2.66 -14.22
N ASP A 121 -1.62 -3.85 -14.54
CA ASP A 121 -2.35 -4.78 -15.41
C ASP A 121 -3.58 -5.36 -14.67
N PRO A 122 -4.81 -5.09 -15.12
CA PRO A 122 -6.01 -5.61 -14.48
C PRO A 122 -6.04 -7.14 -14.40
N LYS A 123 -5.43 -7.84 -15.36
CA LYS A 123 -5.39 -9.32 -15.39
C LYS A 123 -4.41 -9.90 -14.37
N SER A 124 -3.48 -9.08 -13.88
CA SER A 124 -2.46 -9.50 -12.92
C SER A 124 -2.93 -9.40 -11.46
N VAL A 125 -4.05 -8.71 -11.21
CA VAL A 125 -4.58 -8.47 -9.87
C VAL A 125 -5.11 -9.79 -9.28
N LYS A 126 -4.53 -10.24 -8.17
CA LYS A 126 -4.97 -11.43 -7.44
C LYS A 126 -5.06 -11.16 -5.96
N GLY A 127 -6.05 -11.73 -5.28
CA GLY A 127 -6.20 -11.63 -3.82
C GLY A 127 -6.57 -10.23 -3.30
N VAL A 128 -7.11 -9.36 -4.17
CA VAL A 128 -7.50 -7.98 -3.83
C VAL A 128 -9.02 -7.83 -3.99
N GLN A 129 -9.68 -7.26 -2.99
CA GLN A 129 -11.10 -6.91 -3.01
C GLN A 129 -11.27 -5.39 -3.16
N ARG A 130 -12.17 -4.94 -4.03
CA ARG A 130 -12.56 -3.53 -4.07
C ARG A 130 -13.32 -3.18 -2.81
N GLN A 131 -12.79 -2.26 -2.02
CA GLN A 131 -13.48 -1.70 -0.87
C GLN A 131 -13.59 -0.20 -1.04
N VAL A 132 -14.80 0.32 -0.91
CA VAL A 132 -14.98 1.75 -0.64
C VAL A 132 -14.58 1.91 0.82
N ILE A 133 -13.33 2.29 1.07
CA ILE A 133 -12.93 2.76 2.39
C ILE A 133 -13.68 4.08 2.54
N ARG A 134 -14.79 4.03 3.27
CA ARG A 134 -15.47 5.25 3.67
C ARG A 134 -14.50 5.92 4.63
N PRO A 135 -14.23 7.23 4.46
CA PRO A 135 -13.59 8.00 5.51
C PRO A 135 -14.30 7.64 6.80
N TYR A 136 -13.55 7.39 7.87
CA TYR A 136 -14.13 7.43 9.20
C TYR A 136 -14.73 8.82 9.34
N GLU A 137 -16.02 8.97 9.02
CA GLU A 137 -16.80 10.15 9.37
C GLU A 137 -16.46 10.36 10.84
N SER A 138 -15.87 11.52 11.12
CA SER A 138 -15.57 11.92 12.47
C SER A 138 -16.79 11.59 13.32
N LEU A 139 -16.57 10.94 14.45
CA LEU A 139 -17.57 10.83 15.52
C LEU A 139 -17.88 12.22 16.11
N ASP A 140 -18.18 13.19 15.27
CA ASP A 140 -19.12 14.26 15.59
C ASP A 140 -20.45 13.56 15.27
N HIS A 141 -21.25 13.11 16.22
CA HIS A 141 -22.07 13.93 17.10
C HIS A 141 -22.05 13.32 18.51
N CYS A 142 -21.16 13.83 19.36
CA CYS A 142 -21.39 13.80 20.79
C CYS A 142 -22.68 14.58 21.06
N GLY A 143 -23.66 13.93 21.69
CA GLY A 143 -24.99 14.46 21.88
C GLY A 143 -24.98 15.82 22.59
N THR A 144 -25.59 16.81 21.97
CA THR A 144 -26.25 17.88 22.72
C THR A 144 -27.46 17.26 23.39
N ALA A 145 -27.25 16.81 24.62
CA ALA A 145 -28.35 16.60 25.55
C ALA A 145 -29.00 17.97 25.77
N ASP A 146 -30.12 18.21 25.10
CA ASP A 146 -31.09 19.21 25.54
C ASP A 146 -31.56 18.81 26.93
N ARG A 147 -31.06 19.53 27.94
CA ARG A 147 -31.77 19.71 29.21
C ARG A 147 -32.40 21.09 29.12
N ASP A 148 -33.72 21.10 29.01
CA ASP A 148 -34.61 22.04 29.70
C ASP A 148 -35.97 21.35 29.91
#